data_AF-A0A077PUT7-F1
#
_entry.id   AF-A0A077PUT7-F1
#
_cell.length_a   1.000
_cell.length_b   1.000
_cell.length_c   1.000
_cell.angle_alpha   90.00
_cell.angle_beta   90.00
_cell.angle_gamma   90.00
#
_symmetry.space_group_name_H-M   'P 1'
#
loop_
_entity.id
_entity.type
_entity.pdbx_description
1 polymer ?
#
loop_
_entity_poly.entity_id
_entity_poly.type
_entity_poly.pdbx_seq_one_letter_code
_entity_poly.pdbx_strand_id
1 'polypeptide(L)'
;MLHEMDTKHIRELDNAKSEIDTLRADVAAGRRKLRIQAVCPVHEATSSGGVVDATTVELTGEAGSTVLDIREDIINDLAKLSYLQDYVRSQCR
;
A
#
# COMPACT_ATOMS: atom_id res chain seq x y z
N MET A 1 11.23 2.32 29.12
CA MET A 1 11.67 3.14 27.98
C MET A 1 11.79 2.28 26.73
N LEU A 2 12.79 1.38 26.60
CA LEU A 2 12.90 0.51 25.42
C LEU A 2 11.67 -0.41 25.23
N HIS A 3 11.26 -1.13 26.28
CA HIS A 3 10.10 -2.03 26.21
C HIS A 3 8.78 -1.32 25.80
N GLU A 4 8.60 -0.07 26.21
CA GLU A 4 7.42 0.73 25.83
C GLU A 4 7.49 1.15 24.36
N MET A 5 8.68 1.50 23.89
CA MET A 5 8.94 1.79 22.47
C MET A 5 8.72 0.53 21.61
N ASP A 6 9.25 -0.62 22.02
CA ASP A 6 9.03 -1.91 21.34
C ASP A 6 7.54 -2.21 21.23
N THR A 7 6.82 -2.13 22.37
CA THR A 7 5.39 -2.40 22.42
C THR A 7 4.61 -1.48 21.49
N LYS A 8 4.96 -0.21 21.43
CA LYS A 8 4.31 0.77 20.56
C LYS A 8 4.55 0.41 19.09
N HIS A 9 5.80 0.26 18.67
CA HIS A 9 6.16 0.05 17.26
C HIS A 9 5.67 -1.31 16.75
N ILE A 10 5.70 -2.36 17.58
CA ILE A 10 5.14 -3.67 17.23
C ILE A 10 3.62 -3.56 17.03
N ARG A 11 2.90 -2.93 17.96
CA ARG A 11 1.45 -2.76 17.86
C ARG A 11 1.05 -1.97 16.61
N GLU A 12 1.76 -0.89 16.30
CA GLU A 12 1.50 -0.07 15.12
C GLU A 12 1.74 -0.87 13.82
N LEU A 13 2.83 -1.64 13.77
CA LEU A 13 3.13 -2.50 12.63
C LEU A 13 2.09 -3.62 12.45
N ASP A 14 1.70 -4.30 13.52
CA ASP A 14 0.72 -5.38 13.49
C ASP A 14 -0.67 -4.87 13.04
N ASN A 15 -1.08 -3.70 13.52
CA ASN A 15 -2.32 -3.06 13.08
C ASN A 15 -2.29 -2.77 11.57
N ALA A 16 -1.19 -2.18 11.07
CA ALA A 16 -1.05 -1.87 9.65
C ALA A 16 -1.05 -3.14 8.78
N LYS A 17 -0.42 -4.23 9.23
CA LYS A 17 -0.46 -5.53 8.56
C LYS A 17 -1.87 -6.11 8.52
N SER A 18 -2.59 -6.06 9.63
CA SER A 18 -3.98 -6.51 9.69
C SER A 18 -4.90 -5.74 8.74
N GLU A 19 -4.66 -4.44 8.56
CA GLU A 19 -5.40 -3.64 7.58
C GLU A 19 -5.10 -4.06 6.13
N ILE A 20 -3.84 -4.34 5.81
CA ILE A 20 -3.45 -4.87 4.48
C ILE A 20 -4.09 -6.23 4.21
N ASP A 21 -4.07 -7.13 5.18
CA ASP A 21 -4.66 -8.47 5.02
C ASP A 21 -6.17 -8.39 4.80
N THR A 22 -6.84 -7.46 5.49
CA THR A 22 -8.26 -7.16 5.25
C THR A 22 -8.49 -6.66 3.82
N LEU A 23 -7.63 -5.77 3.33
CA LEU A 23 -7.71 -5.26 1.95
C LEU A 23 -7.45 -6.37 0.92
N ARG A 24 -6.47 -7.25 1.15
CA ARG A 24 -6.22 -8.43 0.29
C ARG A 24 -7.46 -9.30 0.21
N ALA A 25 -8.07 -9.63 1.35
CA ALA A 25 -9.26 -10.46 1.41
C ALA A 25 -10.46 -9.80 0.69
N ASP A 26 -10.64 -8.50 0.86
CA ASP A 26 -11.70 -7.74 0.20
C ASP A 26 -11.52 -7.65 -1.32
N VAL A 27 -10.28 -7.45 -1.79
CA VAL A 27 -9.95 -7.42 -3.22
C VAL A 27 -10.11 -8.81 -3.85
N ALA A 28 -9.61 -9.85 -3.20
CA ALA A 28 -9.74 -11.23 -3.69
C ALA A 28 -11.20 -11.70 -3.75
N ALA A 29 -12.04 -11.26 -2.81
CA ALA A 29 -13.47 -11.55 -2.81
C ALA A 29 -14.30 -10.61 -3.72
N GLY A 30 -13.67 -9.65 -4.41
CA GLY A 30 -14.34 -8.66 -5.25
C GLY A 30 -15.22 -7.64 -4.48
N ARG A 31 -15.11 -7.59 -3.14
CA ARG A 31 -15.81 -6.61 -2.29
C ARG A 31 -15.23 -5.21 -2.42
N ARG A 32 -13.94 -5.12 -2.76
CA ARG A 32 -13.25 -3.87 -3.11
C ARG A 32 -12.53 -4.02 -4.44
N LYS A 33 -12.36 -2.90 -5.13
CA LYS A 33 -11.60 -2.79 -6.38
C LYS A 33 -10.37 -1.93 -6.14
N LEU A 34 -9.22 -2.39 -6.60
CA LEU A 34 -7.98 -1.60 -6.53
C LEU A 34 -7.83 -0.79 -7.81
N ARG A 35 -7.70 0.53 -7.64
CA ARG A 35 -7.60 1.48 -8.74
C ARG A 35 -6.36 2.33 -8.57
N ILE A 36 -5.64 2.53 -9.67
CA ILE A 36 -4.50 3.44 -9.71
C ILE A 36 -4.84 4.61 -10.62
N GLN A 37 -4.42 5.80 -10.20
CA GLN A 37 -4.43 6.95 -11.08
C GLN A 37 -3.31 6.76 -12.10
N ALA A 38 -3.70 6.63 -13.36
CA ALA A 38 -2.76 6.42 -14.46
C ALA A 38 -3.01 7.50 -15.51
N VAL A 39 -1.92 7.98 -16.11
CA VAL A 39 -1.98 8.83 -17.30
C VAL A 39 -1.58 7.95 -18.48
N CYS A 40 -2.56 7.58 -19.31
CA CYS A 40 -2.30 6.81 -20.51
C CYS A 40 -2.11 7.76 -21.70
N PRO A 41 -0.92 7.84 -22.32
CA PRO A 41 -0.75 8.61 -23.54
C PRO A 41 -1.59 7.99 -24.66
N VAL A 42 -2.51 8.78 -25.22
CA VAL A 42 -3.33 8.36 -26.36
C VAL A 42 -2.55 8.67 -27.64
N HIS A 43 -2.17 7.65 -28.41
CA HIS A 43 -1.76 7.87 -29.79
C HIS A 43 -2.99 8.23 -30.63
N GLU A 44 -2.90 9.26 -31.48
CA GLU A 44 -3.97 9.64 -32.42
C GLU A 44 -4.24 8.47 -33.40
N ALA A 45 -5.16 7.59 -33.03
CA ALA A 45 -5.81 6.66 -33.93
C ALA A 45 -7.23 7.18 -34.19
N THR A 46 -7.64 7.18 -35.46
CA THR A 46 -8.93 7.67 -35.96
C THR A 46 -10.07 7.07 -35.13
N SER A 47 -10.84 7.92 -34.43
CA SER A 47 -11.79 7.48 -33.41
C SER A 47 -12.96 6.68 -33.98
N SER A 48 -13.12 5.42 -33.54
CA SER A 48 -14.44 4.79 -33.48
C SER A 48 -15.09 5.17 -32.15
N GLY A 49 -16.32 5.69 -32.21
CA GLY A 49 -17.01 6.36 -31.10
C GLY A 49 -17.08 5.55 -29.80
N GLY A 50 -16.75 6.22 -28.69
CA GLY A 50 -16.88 5.71 -27.33
C GLY A 50 -15.65 6.05 -26.47
N VAL A 51 -15.47 7.33 -26.12
CA VAL A 51 -14.38 7.73 -25.23
C VAL A 51 -14.78 7.40 -23.79
N VAL A 52 -14.19 6.35 -23.22
CA VAL A 52 -14.16 6.15 -21.76
C VAL A 52 -13.16 7.17 -21.19
N ASP A 53 -13.58 7.92 -20.17
CA ASP A 53 -12.69 8.74 -19.35
C ASP A 53 -11.68 7.81 -18.65
N ALA A 54 -10.54 7.57 -19.30
CA ALA A 54 -9.53 6.60 -18.91
C ALA A 54 -8.52 7.17 -17.90
N THR A 55 -8.96 8.05 -17.00
CA THR A 55 -8.11 8.62 -15.94
C THR A 55 -7.82 7.64 -14.80
N THR A 56 -8.57 6.54 -14.72
CA THR A 56 -8.41 5.52 -13.67
C THR A 56 -8.35 4.12 -14.25
N VAL A 57 -7.31 3.35 -13.91
CA VAL A 57 -7.16 1.94 -14.31
C VAL A 57 -7.53 1.04 -13.13
N GLU A 58 -8.46 0.12 -13.36
CA GLU A 58 -8.80 -0.95 -12.40
C GLU A 58 -7.86 -2.13 -12.62
N LEU A 59 -7.16 -2.56 -11.56
CA LEU A 59 -6.21 -3.66 -11.64
C LEU A 59 -6.91 -5.02 -11.57
N THR A 60 -6.32 -6.01 -12.24
CA THR A 60 -6.71 -7.42 -12.09
C THR A 60 -6.42 -7.91 -10.67
N GLY A 61 -7.00 -9.03 -10.25
CA GLY A 61 -6.74 -9.60 -8.93
C GLY A 61 -5.26 -9.86 -8.66
N GLU A 62 -4.53 -10.38 -9.66
CA GLU A 62 -3.08 -10.62 -9.57
C GLU A 62 -2.29 -9.31 -9.42
N ALA A 63 -2.53 -8.32 -10.30
CA ALA A 63 -1.85 -7.03 -10.22
C ALA A 63 -2.23 -6.25 -8.94
N GLY A 64 -3.47 -6.40 -8.47
CA GLY A 64 -3.94 -5.85 -7.20
C GLY A 64 -3.23 -6.45 -6.00
N SER A 65 -2.94 -7.76 -6.01
CA SER A 65 -2.13 -8.42 -4.97
C SER A 65 -0.72 -7.83 -4.92
N THR A 66 -0.05 -7.71 -6.08
CA THR A 66 1.30 -7.14 -6.14
C THR A 66 1.38 -5.73 -5.57
N VAL A 67 0.37 -4.88 -5.81
CA VAL A 67 0.34 -3.53 -5.22
C VAL A 67 0.21 -3.59 -3.69
N LEU A 68 -0.59 -4.51 -3.15
CA LEU A 68 -0.73 -4.67 -1.70
C LEU A 68 0.56 -5.25 -1.07
N ASP A 69 1.28 -6.12 -1.78
CA ASP A 69 2.59 -6.63 -1.35
C ASP A 69 3.63 -5.51 -1.27
N ILE A 70 3.74 -4.69 -2.33
CA ILE A 70 4.61 -3.50 -2.34
C ILE A 70 4.26 -2.57 -1.18
N ARG A 71 2.97 -2.37 -0.91
CA ARG A 71 2.51 -1.53 0.20
C ARG A 71 2.91 -2.10 1.56
N GLU A 72 2.84 -3.42 1.73
CA GLU A 72 3.28 -4.10 2.96
C GLU A 72 4.79 -3.93 3.18
N ASP A 73 5.60 -4.11 2.14
CA ASP A 73 7.06 -3.95 2.23
C ASP A 73 7.43 -2.52 2.64
N ILE A 74 6.82 -1.52 2.01
CA ILE A 74 7.03 -0.10 2.37
C ILE A 74 6.67 0.16 3.83
N ILE A 75 5.55 -0.37 4.32
CA ILE A 75 5.14 -0.20 5.73
C ILE A 75 6.16 -0.85 6.67
N ASN A 76 6.62 -2.07 6.38
CA ASN A 76 7.62 -2.74 7.20
C ASN A 76 8.92 -1.93 7.27
N ASP A 77 9.40 -1.43 6.15
CA ASP A 77 10.65 -0.69 6.10
C ASP A 77 10.54 0.68 6.78
N LEU A 78 9.43 1.40 6.59
CA LEU A 78 9.17 2.64 7.32
C LEU A 78 9.08 2.40 8.83
N ALA A 79 8.43 1.33 9.28
CA ALA A 79 8.35 0.98 10.70
C ALA A 79 9.73 0.71 11.30
N LYS A 80 10.59 -0.06 10.61
CA LYS A 80 11.98 -0.29 11.04
C LYS A 80 12.77 1.01 11.13
N LEU A 81 12.65 1.89 10.12
CA LEU A 81 13.34 3.18 10.09
C LEU A 81 12.90 4.07 11.26
N SER A 82 11.59 4.19 11.49
CA SER A 82 11.03 4.96 12.60
C SER A 82 11.51 4.43 13.95
N TYR A 83 11.44 3.12 14.16
CA TYR A 83 11.94 2.47 15.37
C TYR A 83 13.42 2.78 15.61
N LEU A 84 14.27 2.63 14.59
CA LEU A 84 15.72 2.88 14.71
C LEU A 84 16.02 4.36 15.00
N GLN A 85 15.29 5.29 14.38
CA GLN A 85 15.45 6.70 14.68
C GLN A 85 15.09 7.04 16.13
N ASP A 86 13.99 6.49 16.64
CA ASP A 86 13.56 6.69 18.03
C ASP A 86 14.51 6.02 19.03
N TYR A 87 15.03 4.85 18.68
CA TYR A 87 16.05 4.15 19.46
C TYR A 87 17.29 5.04 19.61
N VAL A 88 17.85 5.56 18.51
CA VAL A 88 19.04 6.42 18.55
C VAL A 88 18.78 7.67 19.39
N ARG A 89 17.62 8.33 19.21
CA ARG A 89 17.27 9.55 19.97
C ARG A 89 17.11 9.31 21.46
N SER A 90 16.65 8.12 21.86
CA SER A 90 16.34 7.81 23.26
C SER A 90 17.46 7.09 24.01
N GLN A 91 18.25 6.24 23.33
CA GLN A 91 19.24 5.37 23.96
C GLN A 91 20.70 5.76 23.69
N CYS A 92 21.00 6.44 22.58
CA CYS A 92 22.38 6.70 22.13
C CYS A 92 22.82 8.16 22.34
N ARG A 93 22.30 8.82 23.37
CA ARG A 93 22.64 10.20 23.69
C ARG A 93 23.97 10.33 24.42
#